data_AF-A0A953NTZ8-F1
#
_entry.id   AF-A0A953NTZ8-F1
#
_cell.length_a   1.000
_cell.length_b   1.000
_cell.length_c   1.000
_cell.angle_alpha   90.00
_cell.angle_beta   90.00
_cell.angle_gamma   90.00
#
_symmetry.space_group_name_H-M   'P 1'
#
loop_
_entity.id
_entity.type
_entity.pdbx_description
1 polymer ?
#
loop_
_entity_poly.entity_id
_entity_poly.type
_entity_poly.pdbx_seq_one_letter_code
_entity_poly.pdbx_strand_id
1 'polypeptide(L)'
;MRLGDYIDDHCSRCKRSTDHAIVAMAGEEVVQTRCRTCNSEHKYRHNKSRSKEMTAKEAFDKVLASVTGSQPETPKPARKRK
;
A
#
# COMPACT_ATOMS: atom_id res chain seq x y z
N MET A 1 11.09 5.58 19.59
CA MET A 1 10.27 6.47 18.75
C MET A 1 9.40 7.29 19.66
N ARG A 2 9.34 8.62 19.52
CA ARG A 2 8.50 9.50 20.33
C ARG A 2 7.47 10.24 19.46
N LEU A 3 6.46 10.81 20.11
CA LEU A 3 5.50 11.71 19.44
C LEU A 3 6.25 12.88 18.78
N GLY A 4 5.93 13.16 17.53
CA GLY A 4 6.62 14.20 16.74
C GLY A 4 7.90 13.76 16.03
N ASP A 5 8.42 12.54 16.27
CA ASP A 5 9.45 11.98 15.39
C ASP A 5 8.90 11.72 13.97
N TYR A 6 9.80 11.59 13.01
CA TYR A 6 9.47 11.38 11.60
C TYR A 6 9.63 9.92 11.19
N ILE A 7 8.65 9.40 10.47
CA ILE A 7 8.63 8.04 9.93
C ILE A 7 8.23 8.07 8.46
N ASP A 8 8.84 7.23 7.63
CA ASP A 8 8.45 7.09 6.23
C ASP A 8 7.18 6.22 6.13
N ASP A 9 6.17 6.75 5.44
CA ASP A 9 4.91 6.04 5.18
C ASP A 9 4.33 6.44 3.82
N HIS A 10 3.43 5.61 3.30
CA HIS A 10 2.78 5.86 2.01
C HIS A 10 1.58 6.81 2.16
N CYS A 11 1.71 8.03 1.64
CA CYS A 11 0.65 9.02 1.68
C CYS A 11 -0.40 8.74 0.60
N SER A 12 -1.64 8.44 1.01
CA SER A 12 -2.75 8.23 0.07
C SER A 12 -3.12 9.48 -0.75
N ARG A 13 -2.83 10.67 -0.22
CA ARG A 13 -3.07 11.96 -0.89
C ARG A 13 -1.97 12.29 -1.90
N CYS A 14 -0.69 12.14 -1.52
CA CYS A 14 0.44 12.38 -2.41
C CYS A 14 0.71 11.20 -3.36
N LYS A 15 0.13 10.02 -3.09
CA LYS A 15 0.35 8.75 -3.82
C LYS A 15 1.82 8.33 -3.88
N ARG A 16 2.61 8.72 -2.88
CA ARG A 16 4.05 8.42 -2.76
C ARG A 16 4.44 8.21 -1.31
N SER A 17 5.54 7.50 -1.08
CA SER A 17 6.17 7.38 0.23
C SER A 17 6.93 8.67 0.54
N THR A 18 6.70 9.21 1.74
CA THR A 18 7.26 10.49 2.21
C THR A 18 7.41 10.45 3.72
N ASP A 19 8.17 11.41 4.28
CA ASP A 19 8.20 11.65 5.71
C ASP A 19 6.83 12.06 6.27
N HIS A 20 6.40 11.35 7.31
CA HIS A 20 5.25 11.69 8.13
C HIS A 20 5.67 11.94 9.56
N ALA A 21 5.08 12.93 10.21
CA ALA A 21 5.22 13.13 11.65
C ALA A 21 4.27 12.18 12.40
N ILE A 22 4.72 11.60 13.50
CA ILE A 22 3.86 10.79 14.37
C ILE A 22 2.95 11.72 15.19
N VAL A 23 1.63 11.56 15.00
CA VAL A 23 0.60 12.34 15.71
C VAL A 23 -0.07 11.55 16.83
N ALA A 24 -0.11 10.22 16.73
CA ALA A 24 -0.64 9.37 17.79
C ALA A 24 0.11 8.03 17.89
N MET A 25 0.36 7.60 19.13
CA MET A 25 0.93 6.31 19.47
C MET A 25 0.02 5.61 20.49
N ALA A 26 -0.08 4.28 20.41
CA ALA A 26 -0.71 3.43 21.40
C ALA A 26 0.37 2.53 22.01
N GLY A 27 0.85 2.88 23.20
CA GLY A 27 2.04 2.26 23.78
C GLY A 27 3.26 2.50 22.88
N GLU A 28 3.80 1.42 22.33
CA GLU A 28 4.97 1.45 21.43
C GLU A 28 4.60 1.47 19.94
N GLU A 29 3.32 1.31 19.60
CA GLU A 29 2.85 1.24 18.22
C GLU A 29 2.39 2.61 17.70
N VAL A 30 2.78 2.96 16.47
CA VAL A 30 2.33 4.18 15.80
C VAL A 30 0.94 3.95 15.20
N VAL A 31 -0.06 4.70 15.65
CA VAL A 31 -1.45 4.56 15.21
C VAL A 31 -1.77 5.52 14.07
N GLN A 32 -1.31 6.76 14.16
CA GLN A 32 -1.64 7.83 13.23
C GLN A 32 -0.42 8.67 12.90
N THR A 33 -0.31 9.04 11.63
CA THR A 33 0.77 9.85 11.09
C THR A 33 0.21 11.00 10.25
N ARG A 34 1.00 12.09 10.14
CA ARG A 34 0.67 13.29 9.38
C ARG A 34 1.73 13.53 8.32
N CYS A 35 1.34 13.56 7.05
CA CYS A 35 2.25 13.80 5.94
C CYS A 35 2.85 15.21 6.02
N ARG A 36 4.17 15.35 5.90
CA ARG A 36 4.82 16.68 5.91
C ARG A 36 4.68 17.46 4.60
N THR A 37 4.32 16.79 3.49
CA THR A 37 4.11 17.46 2.21
C THR A 37 2.71 18.05 2.09
N CYS A 38 1.67 17.28 2.43
CA CYS A 38 0.28 17.68 2.21
C CYS A 38 -0.52 17.88 3.50
N ASN A 39 0.13 17.75 4.66
CA ASN A 39 -0.44 17.94 6.00
C ASN A 39 -1.66 17.07 6.32
N SER A 40 -1.94 16.04 5.51
CA SER A 40 -3.02 15.09 5.70
C SER A 40 -2.65 14.07 6.76
N GLU A 41 -3.61 13.75 7.61
CA GLU A 41 -3.48 12.73 8.65
C GLU A 41 -4.10 11.42 8.17
N HIS A 42 -3.44 10.29 8.44
CA HIS A 42 -3.97 8.96 8.17
C HIS A 42 -3.38 7.93 9.14
N LYS A 43 -4.02 6.76 9.21
CA LYS A 43 -3.48 5.62 9.97
C LYS A 43 -2.18 5.13 9.36
N TYR A 44 -1.20 4.81 10.18
CA TYR A 44 0.09 4.30 9.72
C TYR A 44 -0.09 3.02 8.91
N ARG A 45 0.51 2.94 7.71
CA ARG A 45 0.36 1.79 6.79
C ARG A 45 1.63 0.93 6.67
N HIS A 46 2.61 1.14 7.54
CA HIS A 46 3.90 0.43 7.51
C HIS A 46 4.58 0.50 6.15
N ASN A 47 4.46 1.64 5.45
CA ASN A 47 4.97 1.82 4.09
C ASN A 47 4.50 0.75 3.09
N LYS A 48 3.38 0.06 3.37
CA LYS A 48 2.78 -0.88 2.43
C LYS A 48 2.09 -0.08 1.34
N SER A 49 2.78 0.08 0.21
CA SER A 49 2.12 0.41 -1.04
C SER A 49 1.16 -0.75 -1.37
N ARG A 50 0.02 -0.43 -1.96
CA ARG A 50 -1.09 -1.39 -2.17
C ARG A 50 -0.79 -2.45 -3.24
N SER A 51 0.48 -2.69 -3.56
CA SER A 51 0.89 -3.82 -4.38
C SER A 51 0.68 -5.09 -3.56
N LYS A 52 -0.32 -5.88 -3.94
CA LYS A 52 -0.32 -7.30 -3.58
C LYS A 52 1.02 -7.85 -4.04
N GLU A 53 1.76 -8.52 -3.17
CA GLU A 53 2.84 -9.41 -3.59
C GLU A 53 2.22 -10.43 -4.54
N MET A 54 2.32 -10.15 -5.85
CA MET A 54 2.02 -11.14 -6.87
C MET A 54 3.15 -12.15 -6.81
N THR A 55 2.80 -13.44 -6.90
CA THR A 55 3.83 -14.46 -7.05
C THR A 55 4.67 -14.14 -8.30
N ALA A 56 5.96 -14.49 -8.28
CA ALA A 56 6.85 -14.23 -9.42
C ALA A 56 6.28 -14.77 -10.75
N LYS A 57 5.52 -15.87 -10.68
CA LYS A 57 4.78 -16.45 -11.81
C LYS A 57 3.66 -15.54 -12.30
N GLU A 58 2.76 -15.07 -11.42
CA GLU A 58 1.69 -14.13 -11.81
C GLU A 58 2.23 -12.82 -12.38
N ALA A 59 3.33 -12.30 -11.82
CA ALA A 59 3.97 -11.10 -12.34
C ALA A 59 4.53 -11.33 -13.75
N PHE A 60 5.18 -12.47 -13.97
CA PHE A 60 5.76 -12.84 -15.26
C PHE A 60 4.67 -13.09 -16.32
N ASP A 61 3.62 -13.85 -16.00
CA ASP A 61 2.50 -14.13 -16.90
C ASP A 61 1.79 -12.84 -17.32
N LYS A 62 1.64 -11.88 -16.41
CA LYS A 62 1.00 -10.59 -16.69
C LYS A 62 1.84 -9.71 -17.61
N VAL A 63 3.17 -9.76 -17.48
CA VAL A 63 4.09 -9.05 -18.39
C VAL A 63 4.11 -9.73 -19.76
N LEU A 64 4.18 -11.05 -19.83
CA LEU A 64 4.09 -11.81 -21.08
C LEU A 64 2.79 -11.54 -21.84
N ALA A 65 1.66 -11.53 -21.12
CA ALA A 65 0.36 -11.17 -21.67
C ALA A 65 0.32 -9.75 -22.24
N SER A 66 0.95 -8.80 -21.55
CA SER A 66 1.02 -7.40 -22.00
C SER A 66 1.87 -7.22 -23.26
N VAL A 67 2.90 -8.05 -23.46
CA VAL A 67 3.80 -7.98 -24.63
C VAL A 67 3.21 -8.73 -25.84
N THR A 68 2.47 -9.81 -25.61
CA THR A 68 1.93 -10.66 -26.67
C THR A 68 0.52 -10.27 -27.12
N GLY A 69 -0.12 -9.30 -26.46
CA GLY A 69 -1.49 -8.87 -26.77
C GLY A 69 -2.58 -9.93 -26.48
N SER A 70 -2.20 -11.10 -25.97
CA SER A 70 -3.14 -12.13 -25.53
C SER A 70 -3.50 -11.88 -24.07
N GLN A 71 -4.75 -11.48 -23.83
CA GLN A 71 -5.33 -11.46 -22.49
C GLN A 71 -5.41 -12.89 -21.96
N PRO A 72 -4.79 -13.22 -20.81
CA PRO A 72 -5.11 -14.45 -20.11
C PRO A 72 -6.52 -14.30 -19.53
N GLU A 73 -7.42 -15.17 -19.96
CA GLU A 73 -8.77 -15.27 -19.40
C GLU A 73 -8.66 -15.60 -17.91
N THR A 74 -8.96 -14.62 -17.05
CA THR A 74 -9.05 -14.87 -15.61
C THR A 74 -10.19 -15.88 -15.36
N PRO A 75 -9.97 -17.00 -14.65
CA PRO A 75 -11.07 -17.87 -14.26
C PRO A 75 -11.97 -17.11 -13.27
N LYS A 76 -13.23 -16.88 -13.66
CA LYS A 76 -14.28 -16.30 -12.83
C LYS A 76 -14.34 -17.07 -11.49
N PRO A 77 -14.29 -16.39 -10.32
CA PRO A 77 -14.54 -17.08 -9.07
C PRO A 77 -15.99 -17.54 -9.05
N ALA A 78 -16.20 -18.86 -9.01
CA ALA A 78 -17.51 -19.48 -8.88
C ALA A 78 -18.19 -18.93 -7.62
N ARG A 79 -19.26 -18.16 -7.81
CA ARG A 79 -20.17 -17.78 -6.72
C ARG A 79 -20.72 -19.07 -6.11
N LYS A 80 -20.26 -19.44 -4.91
CA LYS A 80 -20.94 -20.45 -4.10
C LYS A 80 -22.34 -19.90 -3.79
N ARG A 81 -23.36 -20.51 -4.40
CA ARG A 81 -24.75 -20.29 -4.01
C ARG A 81 -24.96 -20.96 -2.66
N LYS A 82 -25.58 -20.23 -1.74
CA LYS A 82 -26.06 -20.71 -0.45
C LYS A 82 -27.42 -21.36 -0.64
#